data_AF-A0A2S6QYF2-F1
#
_entry.id   AF-A0A2S6QYF2-F1
#
_cell.length_a   1.000
_cell.length_b   1.000
_cell.length_c   1.000
_cell.angle_alpha   90.00
_cell.angle_beta   90.00
_cell.angle_gamma   90.00
#
_symmetry.space_group_name_H-M   'P 1'
#
loop_
_entity.id
_entity.type
_entity.pdbx_description
1 polymer ?
#
loop_
_entity_poly.entity_id
_entity_poly.type
_entity_poly.pdbx_seq_one_letter_code
_entity_poly.pdbx_strand_id
1 'polypeptide(L)'
;LHAASFGAMHLGAMLFITRAVPDSFANSAQGLLGGLTYGAGLGAGLLLAGWLYGLIGADAYWSNAALSALALPVILWLAMAWRGQSIQAPLSTNLRSQ
;
A
#
# COMPACT_ATOMS: atom_id res chain seq x y z
N LEU A 1 -16.89 3.15 -11.77
CA LEU A 1 -16.49 3.13 -10.34
C LEU A 1 -15.14 2.43 -10.13
N HIS A 2 -14.87 1.25 -10.71
CA HIS A 2 -13.58 0.54 -10.56
C HIS A 2 -12.34 1.36 -10.97
N ALA A 3 -12.35 1.95 -12.18
CA ALA A 3 -11.22 2.77 -12.66
C ALA A 3 -10.97 4.02 -11.80
N ALA A 4 -12.01 4.61 -11.21
CA ALA A 4 -11.89 5.79 -10.35
C ALA A 4 -11.25 5.43 -9.00
N SER A 5 -11.70 4.35 -8.35
CA SER A 5 -11.11 3.87 -7.10
C SER A 5 -9.66 3.44 -7.29
N PHE A 6 -9.37 2.75 -8.40
CA PHE A 6 -8.01 2.41 -8.80
C PHE A 6 -7.14 3.67 -8.98
N GLY A 7 -7.63 4.65 -9.74
CA GLY A 7 -6.92 5.91 -9.99
C GLY A 7 -6.63 6.69 -8.71
N ALA A 8 -7.62 6.79 -7.81
CA ALA A 8 -7.45 7.46 -6.52
C ALA A 8 -6.38 6.78 -5.64
N MET A 9 -6.44 5.45 -5.53
CA MET A 9 -5.43 4.67 -4.80
C MET A 9 -4.04 4.85 -5.40
N HIS A 10 -3.92 4.71 -6.72
CA HIS A 10 -2.64 4.77 -7.41
C HIS A 10 -1.99 6.16 -7.32
N LEU A 11 -2.76 7.22 -7.60
CA LEU A 11 -2.28 8.59 -7.49
C LEU A 11 -1.92 8.95 -6.04
N GLY A 12 -2.73 8.54 -5.07
CA GLY A 12 -2.44 8.74 -3.65
C GLY A 12 -1.13 8.08 -3.23
N ALA A 13 -0.89 6.84 -3.67
CA ALA A 13 0.35 6.13 -3.40
C ALA A 13 1.56 6.79 -4.09
N MET A 14 1.42 7.23 -5.34
CA MET A 14 2.50 7.94 -6.05
C MET A 14 2.85 9.27 -5.36
N LEU A 15 1.85 10.06 -4.96
CA LEU A 15 2.04 11.31 -4.20
C LEU A 15 2.72 11.09 -2.84
N PHE A 16 2.49 9.93 -2.22
CA PHE A 16 3.19 9.55 -1.01
C PHE A 16 4.65 9.17 -1.29
N ILE A 17 4.89 8.31 -2.28
CA ILE A 17 6.25 7.86 -2.65
C ILE A 17 7.14 9.05 -3.01
N THR A 18 6.66 9.98 -3.83
CA THR A 18 7.44 11.16 -4.26
C THR A 18 7.80 12.11 -3.11
N ARG A 19 7.06 12.06 -2.00
CA ARG A 19 7.35 12.91 -0.83
C ARG A 19 8.10 12.17 0.28
N ALA A 20 7.93 10.86 0.40
CA ALA A 20 8.49 10.05 1.49
C ALA A 20 9.83 9.38 1.13
N VAL A 21 10.06 9.10 -0.16
CA VAL A 21 11.19 8.29 -0.64
C VAL A 21 12.16 9.16 -1.47
N PRO A 22 13.49 9.09 -1.24
CA PRO A 22 14.47 9.76 -2.08
C PRO A 22 14.43 9.26 -3.53
N ASP A 23 14.73 10.14 -4.50
CA ASP A 23 14.65 9.83 -5.94
C ASP A 23 15.44 8.57 -6.35
N SER A 24 16.58 8.32 -5.69
CA SER A 24 17.41 7.13 -5.93
C SER A 24 16.70 5.80 -5.64
N PHE A 25 15.63 5.81 -4.84
CA PHE A 25 14.86 4.63 -4.45
C PHE A 25 13.42 4.64 -4.98
N ALA A 26 13.04 5.65 -5.78
CA ALA A 26 11.67 5.79 -6.29
C ALA A 26 11.21 4.55 -7.08
N ASN A 27 12.09 4.00 -7.94
CA ASN A 27 11.76 2.81 -8.73
C ASN A 27 11.53 1.56 -7.86
N SER A 28 12.35 1.38 -6.82
CA SER A 28 12.18 0.28 -5.85
C SER A 28 10.89 0.44 -5.04
N ALA A 29 10.52 1.66 -4.67
CA ALA A 29 9.27 1.94 -3.96
C ALA A 29 8.03 1.66 -4.83
N GLN A 30 8.06 2.03 -6.12
CA GLN A 30 7.00 1.67 -7.07
C GLN A 30 6.92 0.15 -7.30
N GLY A 31 8.07 -0.53 -7.38
CA GLY A 31 8.13 -1.99 -7.46
C GLY A 31 7.52 -2.66 -6.23
N LEU A 32 7.81 -2.16 -5.03
CA LEU A 32 7.23 -2.65 -3.78
C LEU A 32 5.72 -2.41 -3.73
N LEU A 33 5.26 -1.21 -4.14
CA LEU A 33 3.83 -0.92 -4.28
C LEU A 33 3.17 -1.93 -5.23
N GLY A 34 3.74 -2.16 -6.41
CA GLY A 34 3.21 -3.12 -7.38
C GLY A 34 3.17 -4.55 -6.83
N GLY A 35 4.26 -5.00 -6.20
CA GLY A 35 4.36 -6.33 -5.60
C GLY A 35 3.37 -6.56 -4.46
N LEU A 36 3.19 -5.57 -3.58
CA LEU A 36 2.24 -5.67 -2.47
C LEU A 36 0.79 -5.55 -2.93
N THR A 37 0.51 -4.63 -3.86
CA THR A 37 -0.87 -4.33 -4.26
C THR A 37 -1.39 -5.36 -5.25
N TYR A 38 -0.66 -5.58 -6.34
CA TYR A 38 -1.09 -6.43 -7.45
C TYR A 38 -0.57 -7.86 -7.36
N GLY A 39 0.51 -8.10 -6.62
CA GLY A 39 1.04 -9.44 -6.37
C GLY A 39 0.42 -10.07 -5.12
N ALA A 40 1.02 -9.80 -3.97
CA ALA A 40 0.66 -10.41 -2.70
C ALA A 40 -0.78 -10.09 -2.26
N GLY A 41 -1.22 -8.84 -2.41
CA GLY A 41 -2.55 -8.38 -2.02
C GLY A 41 -3.64 -9.08 -2.82
N LEU A 42 -3.55 -9.06 -4.16
CA LEU A 42 -4.49 -9.78 -5.02
C LEU A 42 -4.42 -11.30 -4.79
N GLY A 43 -3.22 -11.87 -4.68
CA GLY A 43 -3.04 -13.31 -4.47
C GLY A 43 -3.64 -13.79 -3.15
N ALA A 44 -3.32 -13.13 -2.04
CA ALA A 44 -3.88 -13.43 -0.73
C ALA A 44 -5.39 -13.21 -0.70
N GLY A 45 -5.88 -12.14 -1.34
CA GLY A 45 -7.30 -11.87 -1.48
C GLY A 45 -8.05 -12.98 -2.21
N LEU A 46 -7.47 -13.52 -3.29
CA LEU A 46 -8.06 -14.64 -4.03
C LEU A 46 -8.10 -15.93 -3.20
N LEU A 47 -7.01 -16.26 -2.50
CA LEU A 47 -6.94 -17.45 -1.65
C LEU A 47 -7.93 -17.37 -0.49
N LEU A 48 -8.00 -16.21 0.17
CA LEU A 48 -8.97 -15.96 1.24
C LEU A 48 -10.40 -16.03 0.72
N ALA A 49 -10.69 -15.40 -0.43
CA ALA A 49 -12.02 -15.46 -1.02
C ALA A 49 -12.43 -16.89 -1.36
N GLY A 50 -11.53 -17.69 -1.95
CA GLY A 50 -11.79 -19.09 -2.27
C GLY A 50 -12.04 -19.94 -1.01
N TRP A 51 -11.21 -19.80 0.02
CA TRP A 51 -11.38 -20.50 1.29
C TRP A 51 -12.70 -20.13 1.97
N LEU A 52 -13.02 -18.84 2.00
CA LEU A 52 -14.21 -18.34 2.66
C LEU A 52 -15.49 -18.71 1.90
N TYR A 53 -15.45 -18.68 0.57
CA TYR A 53 -16.56 -19.16 -0.27
C TYR A 53 -16.84 -20.66 -0.05
N GLY A 54 -15.79 -21.45 0.20
CA GLY A 54 -15.92 -22.87 0.56
C GLY A 54 -16.60 -23.12 1.92
N LEU A 55 -16.56 -22.15 2.85
CA LEU A 55 -17.13 -22.28 4.19
C LEU A 55 -18.56 -21.73 4.30
N ILE A 56 -18.82 -20.58 3.71
CA ILE A 56 -20.07 -19.81 3.92
C ILE A 56 -20.79 -19.44 2.61
N GLY A 57 -20.30 -19.90 1.45
CA GLY A 57 -20.94 -19.64 0.16
C GLY A 57 -21.04 -18.15 -0.16
N ALA A 58 -22.21 -17.71 -0.63
CA ALA A 58 -22.44 -16.34 -1.09
C ALA A 58 -22.31 -15.27 0.02
N ASP A 59 -22.44 -15.63 1.30
CA ASP A 59 -22.30 -14.71 2.43
C ASP A 59 -20.87 -14.20 2.63
N ALA A 60 -19.88 -14.80 1.94
CA ALA A 60 -18.49 -14.31 1.90
C ALA A 60 -18.36 -12.87 1.39
N TYR A 61 -19.40 -12.33 0.74
CA TYR A 61 -19.45 -10.92 0.33
C TYR A 61 -19.31 -9.95 1.52
N TRP A 62 -19.87 -10.30 2.68
CA TRP A 62 -19.80 -9.47 3.89
C TRP A 62 -18.38 -9.37 4.44
N SER A 63 -17.56 -10.41 4.31
CA SER A 63 -16.16 -10.35 4.73
C SER A 63 -15.33 -9.45 3.85
N ASN A 64 -15.60 -9.40 2.54
CA ASN A 64 -14.91 -8.48 1.65
C ASN A 64 -15.32 -7.01 1.93
N ALA A 65 -16.57 -6.79 2.33
CA ALA A 65 -17.06 -5.48 2.80
C ALA A 65 -16.42 -5.06 4.12
N ALA A 66 -16.29 -5.98 5.09
CA ALA A 66 -15.62 -5.73 6.37
C ALA A 66 -14.13 -5.39 6.19
N LEU A 67 -13.43 -6.13 5.32
CA LEU A 67 -12.03 -5.87 5.00
C LEU A 67 -11.84 -4.48 4.38
N SER A 68 -12.73 -4.09 3.46
CA SER A 68 -12.72 -2.75 2.85
C SER A 68 -12.99 -1.65 3.88
N ALA A 69 -13.92 -1.89 4.82
CA ALA A 69 -14.21 -0.95 5.90
C ALA A 69 -13.01 -0.76 6.85
N LEU A 70 -12.23 -1.83 7.10
CA LEU A 70 -11.02 -1.77 7.92
C LEU A 70 -9.84 -1.07 7.23
N ALA A 71 -9.80 -1.03 5.89
CA ALA A 71 -8.74 -0.35 5.17
C ALA A 71 -8.79 1.19 5.35
N LEU A 72 -9.98 1.77 5.45
CA LEU A 72 -10.18 3.22 5.63
C LEU A 72 -9.50 3.79 6.90
N PRO A 73 -9.74 3.26 8.12
CA PRO A 73 -9.09 3.77 9.32
C PRO A 73 -7.57 3.57 9.29
N VAL A 74 -7.06 2.51 8.67
CA VAL A 74 -5.61 2.28 8.52
C VAL A 74 -4.97 3.34 7.61
N ILE A 75 -5.61 3.66 6.47
CA ILE A 75 -5.13 4.70 5.56
C ILE A 75 -5.19 6.07 6.23
N LEU A 76 -6.27 6.38 6.94
CA LEU A 76 -6.40 7.64 7.67
C LEU A 76 -5.36 7.74 8.79
N TRP A 77 -5.14 6.66 9.54
CA TRP A 77 -4.09 6.61 10.57
C TRP A 77 -2.71 6.84 9.97
N LEU A 78 -2.39 6.20 8.85
CA LEU A 78 -1.12 6.40 8.15
C LEU A 78 -0.94 7.85 7.68
N ALA A 79 -2.00 8.43 7.10
CA ALA A 79 -1.99 9.83 6.66
C ALA A 79 -1.80 10.81 7.84
N MET A 80 -2.38 10.52 9.01
CA MET A 80 -2.23 11.34 10.21
C MET A 80 -0.88 11.14 10.92
N ALA A 81 -0.37 9.91 10.94
CA ALA A 81 0.91 9.57 11.56
C ALA A 81 2.10 10.07 10.73
N TRP A 82 1.92 10.24 9.42
CA TRP A 82 2.97 10.69 8.53
C TRP A 82 3.17 12.22 8.61
N ARG A 83 4.16 12.63 9.41
CA ARG A 83 4.57 14.04 9.62
C ARG A 83 5.49 14.62 8.54
N GLY A 84 5.48 14.06 7.32
CA GLY A 84 6.30 14.58 6.19
C GLY A 84 7.81 14.38 6.36
N GLN A 85 8.24 13.43 7.19
CA GLN A 85 9.65 13.10 7.35
C GLN A 85 10.08 12.20 6.18
N SER A 86 11.09 12.63 5.42
CA SER A 86 11.73 11.76 4.43
C SER A 86 12.37 10.58 5.15
N ILE A 87 12.19 9.37 4.61
CA ILE A 87 12.91 8.19 5.11
C ILE A 87 14.39 8.45 4.79
N GLN A 88 15.13 9.00 5.76
CA GLN A 88 16.56 9.26 5.62
C GLN A 88 17.27 7.92 5.44
N ALA A 89 17.85 7.70 4.27
CA ALA A 89 18.74 6.58 4.05
C ALA A 89 19.91 6.70 5.06
N PRO A 90 20.20 5.68 5.88
CA PRO A 90 21.38 5.71 6.71
C PRO A 90 22.61 5.66 5.79
N LEU A 91 23.56 6.59 6.02
CA LEU A 91 24.93 6.67 5.48
C LEU A 91 25.16 7.64 4.30
N SER A 92 25.37 8.90 4.66
CA SER A 92 26.48 9.68 4.11
C SER A 92 27.16 10.53 5.20
N THR A 93 27.37 9.95 6.38
CA THR A 93 28.25 10.57 7.38
C THR A 93 29.70 10.45 6.89
N ASN A 94 30.19 11.53 6.29
CA ASN A 94 31.60 11.94 6.25
C ASN A 94 32.65 10.94 5.72
N LEU A 95 32.87 10.94 4.40
CA LEU A 95 34.18 10.63 3.81
C LEU A 95 34.63 11.74 2.85
N ARG A 96 34.59 13.00 3.31
CA ARG A 96 35.18 14.12 2.56
C ARG A 96 35.68 15.23 3.47
N SER A 97 36.63 14.92 4.35
CA SER A 97 37.66 15.86 4.84
C SER A 97 38.42 15.25 6.02
N GLN A 98 39.38 14.36 5.77
CA GLN A 98 40.68 14.30 6.46
C GLN A 98 41.70 13.69 5.50
#